data_AF-A0A7Y5TXV9-F1
#
_entry.id   AF-A0A7Y5TXV9-F1
#
_cell.length_a   1.000
_cell.length_b   1.000
_cell.length_c   1.000
_cell.angle_alpha   90.00
_cell.angle_beta   90.00
_cell.angle_gamma   90.00
#
_symmetry.space_group_name_H-M   'P 1'
#
loop_
_entity.id
_entity.type
_entity.pdbx_description
1 polymer ?
#
loop_
_entity_poly.entity_id
_entity_poly.type
_entity_poly.pdbx_seq_one_letter_code
_entity_poly.pdbx_strand_id
1 'polypeptide(L)'
;MIKVGLLTGREWSFPPAFIAEVAKRDAGVEVEYVKLGGTSMDEPIPYAVIFDRISHEVPYYRTYLKHAALQGCTVVNNPFMWSADDKLFDASLATMLCV
;
A
#
# COMPACT_ATOMS: atom_id res chain seq x y z
N MET A 1 -4.07 14.62 -12.98
CA MET A 1 -4.89 13.58 -12.31
C MET A 1 -3.96 12.74 -11.48
N ILE A 2 -4.24 12.59 -10.18
CA ILE A 2 -3.35 11.86 -9.27
C ILE A 2 -3.70 10.38 -9.36
N LYS A 3 -2.69 9.54 -9.62
CA LYS A 3 -2.87 8.08 -9.67
C LYS A 3 -2.68 7.45 -8.30
N VAL A 4 -3.62 6.62 -7.93
CA VAL A 4 -3.62 5.84 -6.69
C VAL A 4 -3.69 4.36 -7.04
N GLY A 5 -2.72 3.61 -6.56
CA GLY A 5 -2.69 2.17 -6.71
C GLY A 5 -3.46 1.49 -5.59
N LEU A 6 -4.24 0.46 -5.91
CA LEU A 6 -4.83 -0.45 -4.94
C LEU A 6 -4.21 -1.84 -5.15
N LEU A 7 -3.39 -2.29 -4.20
CA LEU A 7 -2.75 -3.60 -4.27
C LEU A 7 -3.50 -4.57 -3.37
N THR A 8 -4.14 -5.58 -3.96
CA THR A 8 -5.09 -6.45 -3.27
C THR A 8 -4.64 -7.90 -3.24
N GLY A 9 -4.95 -8.60 -2.15
CA GLY A 9 -4.90 -10.04 -2.08
C GLY A 9 -6.17 -10.73 -2.61
N ARG A 10 -6.70 -11.66 -1.81
CA ARG A 10 -7.91 -12.45 -2.14
C ARG A 10 -9.24 -11.80 -1.73
N GLU A 11 -9.19 -10.64 -1.08
CA GLU A 11 -10.39 -9.91 -0.66
C GLU A 11 -11.09 -9.27 -1.87
N TRP A 12 -12.44 -9.33 -1.92
CA TRP A 12 -13.19 -8.84 -3.08
C TRP A 12 -14.33 -7.86 -2.78
N SER A 13 -14.81 -7.76 -1.53
CA SER A 13 -15.89 -6.82 -1.20
C SER A 13 -15.41 -5.37 -1.09
N PHE A 14 -14.24 -5.14 -0.50
CA PHE A 14 -13.67 -3.81 -0.30
C PHE A 14 -13.15 -3.15 -1.59
N PRO A 15 -12.32 -3.81 -2.43
CA PRO A 15 -11.66 -3.13 -3.54
C PRO A 15 -12.58 -2.43 -4.55
N PRO A 16 -13.63 -3.08 -5.09
CA PRO A 16 -14.52 -2.43 -6.04
C PRO A 16 -15.35 -1.31 -5.39
N ALA A 17 -15.74 -1.48 -4.12
CA ALA A 17 -16.48 -0.45 -3.39
C ALA A 17 -15.62 0.80 -3.15
N PHE A 18 -14.34 0.62 -2.80
CA PHE A 18 -13.39 1.71 -2.61
C PHE A 18 -13.18 2.51 -3.90
N ILE A 19 -12.93 1.83 -5.02
CA ILE A 19 -12.74 2.47 -6.33
C ILE A 19 -14.00 3.28 -6.71
N ALA A 20 -15.19 2.69 -6.56
CA ALA A 20 -16.45 3.35 -6.88
C ALA A 20 -16.70 4.58 -5.99
N GLU A 21 -16.38 4.50 -4.70
CA GLU A 21 -16.53 5.61 -3.76
C GLU A 21 -15.58 6.77 -4.06
N VAL A 22 -14.31 6.49 -4.39
CA VAL A 22 -13.36 7.55 -4.77
C VAL A 22 -13.80 8.22 -6.08
N ALA A 23 -14.25 7.45 -7.07
CA ALA A 23 -14.73 7.99 -8.34
C ALA A 23 -15.92 8.94 -8.15
N LYS A 24 -16.85 8.63 -7.23
CA LYS A 24 -18.00 9.50 -6.91
C LYS A 24 -17.61 10.87 -6.35
N ARG A 25 -16.43 10.99 -5.74
CA ARG A 25 -15.98 12.24 -5.10
C ARG A 25 -15.44 13.26 -6.09
N ASP A 26 -15.17 12.85 -7.34
CA ASP A 26 -14.70 13.71 -8.43
C ASP A 26 -13.54 14.65 -8.02
N ALA A 27 -12.60 14.13 -7.23
CA ALA A 27 -11.53 14.91 -6.63
C ALA A 27 -10.25 14.96 -7.50
N GLY A 28 -10.35 14.66 -8.80
CA GLY A 28 -9.19 14.58 -9.71
C GLY A 28 -8.22 13.44 -9.39
N VAL A 29 -8.71 12.37 -8.77
CA VAL A 29 -7.98 11.15 -8.39
C VAL A 29 -8.50 9.97 -9.19
N GLU A 30 -7.58 9.17 -9.72
CA GLU A 30 -7.87 7.91 -10.41
C GLU A 30 -7.31 6.76 -9.58
N VAL A 31 -8.18 5.79 -9.24
CA VAL A 31 -7.79 4.58 -8.50
C VAL A 31 -7.82 3.39 -9.45
N GLU A 32 -6.72 2.64 -9.52
CA GLU A 32 -6.65 1.40 -10.29
C GLU A 32 -5.97 0.27 -9.50
N TYR A 33 -6.25 -0.97 -9.90
CA TYR A 33 -5.53 -2.12 -9.37
C TYR A 33 -4.06 -2.05 -9.81
N VAL A 34 -3.15 -2.22 -8.85
CA VAL A 34 -1.73 -2.32 -9.14
C VAL A 34 -1.49 -3.60 -9.93
N LYS A 35 -0.90 -3.47 -11.13
CA LYS A 35 -0.53 -4.60 -11.99
C LYS A 35 0.94 -4.95 -11.77
N LEU A 36 1.21 -6.22 -11.49
CA LEU A 36 2.56 -6.73 -11.23
C LEU A 36 2.87 -7.88 -12.19
N GLY A 37 4.02 -7.83 -12.86
CA GLY A 37 4.54 -8.92 -13.70
C GLY A 37 5.94 -9.35 -13.29
N GLY A 38 6.79 -8.38 -13.01
CA GLY A 38 8.12 -8.52 -12.41
C GLY A 38 8.75 -7.14 -12.38
N THR A 39 9.18 -6.68 -11.21
CA THR A 39 9.63 -5.29 -11.05
C THR A 39 11.15 -5.18 -11.20
N SER A 40 11.58 -4.37 -12.15
CA SER A 40 12.99 -4.01 -12.31
C SER A 40 13.40 -3.03 -11.21
N MET A 41 14.69 -3.04 -10.82
CA MET A 41 15.18 -2.19 -9.72
C MET A 41 14.96 -0.69 -10.00
N ASP A 42 15.05 -0.29 -11.27
CA ASP A 42 14.89 1.08 -11.76
C ASP A 42 13.50 1.37 -12.35
N GLU A 43 12.56 0.42 -12.23
CA GLU A 43 11.21 0.62 -12.77
C GLU A 43 10.51 1.76 -12.00
N PRO A 44 10.02 2.79 -12.70
CA PRO A 44 9.39 3.93 -12.07
C PRO A 44 8.02 3.57 -11.48
N ILE A 45 7.70 4.16 -10.34
CA ILE A 45 6.42 3.92 -9.66
C ILE A 45 5.39 4.95 -10.14
N PRO A 46 4.32 4.53 -10.83
CA PRO A 46 3.38 5.45 -11.47
C PRO A 46 2.31 6.01 -10.52
N TYR A 47 2.43 5.75 -9.21
CA TYR A 47 1.42 6.08 -8.20
C TYR A 47 1.96 7.10 -7.20
N ALA A 48 1.14 8.08 -6.87
CA ALA A 48 1.44 8.99 -5.75
C ALA A 48 1.18 8.30 -4.40
N VAL A 49 0.13 7.46 -4.35
CA VAL A 49 -0.25 6.68 -3.18
C VAL A 49 -0.57 5.25 -3.57
N ILE A 50 -0.18 4.27 -2.77
CA ILE A 50 -0.65 2.89 -2.86
C ILE A 50 -1.37 2.48 -1.58
N PHE A 51 -2.59 1.97 -1.73
CA PHE A 51 -3.30 1.29 -0.66
C PHE A 51 -2.90 -0.19 -0.62
N ASP A 52 -2.21 -0.57 0.44
CA ASP A 52 -1.87 -1.94 0.81
C ASP A 52 -3.08 -2.65 1.40
N ARG A 53 -3.66 -3.55 0.59
CA ARG A 53 -4.68 -4.53 0.97
C ARG A 53 -4.22 -5.94 0.59
N ILE A 54 -2.93 -6.20 0.73
CA ILE A 54 -2.31 -7.44 0.29
C ILE A 54 -2.73 -8.63 1.15
N SER A 55 -2.64 -9.83 0.55
CA SER A 55 -2.63 -11.08 1.30
C SER A 55 -1.22 -11.38 1.79
N HIS A 56 -1.09 -12.01 2.96
CA HIS A 56 0.18 -12.48 3.52
C HIS A 56 0.80 -13.62 2.69
N GLU A 57 0.03 -14.20 1.76
CA GLU A 57 0.41 -15.38 0.98
C GLU A 57 1.45 -15.11 -0.12
N VAL A 58 1.63 -13.84 -0.53
CA VAL A 58 2.54 -13.47 -1.62
C VAL A 58 3.66 -12.56 -1.08
N PRO A 59 4.83 -13.11 -0.71
CA PRO A 59 5.92 -12.34 -0.11
C PRO A 59 6.39 -11.15 -0.95
N TYR A 60 6.31 -11.28 -2.28
CA TYR A 60 6.73 -10.28 -3.24
C TYR A 60 6.01 -8.93 -3.10
N TYR A 61 4.72 -8.93 -2.74
CA TYR A 61 3.94 -7.71 -2.63
C TYR A 61 4.55 -6.72 -1.64
N ARG A 62 5.05 -7.21 -0.50
CA ARG A 62 5.71 -6.36 0.49
C ARG A 62 7.01 -5.76 -0.05
N THR A 63 7.78 -6.52 -0.82
CA THR A 63 9.01 -6.02 -1.46
C THR A 63 8.69 -4.90 -2.44
N TYR A 64 7.64 -5.07 -3.26
CA TYR A 64 7.16 -4.03 -4.17
C TYR A 64 6.73 -2.77 -3.42
N LEU A 65 5.98 -2.89 -2.32
CA LEU A 65 5.54 -1.74 -1.52
C LEU A 65 6.72 -0.98 -0.90
N LYS A 66 7.77 -1.69 -0.44
CA LYS A 66 9.01 -1.04 0.05
C LYS A 66 9.76 -0.32 -1.07
N HIS A 67 9.82 -0.92 -2.27
CA HIS A 67 10.39 -0.29 -3.47
C HIS A 67 9.60 0.95 -3.89
N ALA A 68 8.27 0.90 -3.80
CA ALA A 68 7.40 2.04 -4.02
C ALA A 68 7.68 3.18 -3.05
N ALA A 69 7.74 2.87 -1.75
CA ALA A 69 8.07 3.84 -0.71
C ALA A 69 9.45 4.48 -0.91
N LEU A 70 10.44 3.70 -1.33
CA LEU A 70 11.80 4.19 -1.63
C LEU A 70 11.80 5.27 -2.72
N GLN A 71 10.91 5.17 -3.71
CA GLN A 71 10.80 6.14 -4.80
C GLN A 71 9.88 7.33 -4.47
N GLY A 72 9.43 7.46 -3.22
CA GLY A 72 8.59 8.57 -2.77
C GLY A 72 7.08 8.35 -2.93
N CYS A 73 6.64 7.13 -3.30
CA CYS A 73 5.23 6.78 -3.23
C CYS A 73 4.80 6.66 -1.76
N THR A 74 3.68 7.28 -1.39
CA THR A 74 3.11 7.07 -0.06
C THR A 74 2.40 5.71 -0.03
N VAL A 75 2.68 4.87 0.96
CA VAL A 75 2.04 3.55 1.07
C VAL A 75 1.21 3.48 2.35
N VAL A 76 -0.05 3.09 2.21
CA VAL A 76 -1.03 2.98 3.31
C VAL A 76 -1.61 1.57 3.29
N ASN A 77 -1.31 0.67 4.22
CA ASN A 77 -0.54 0.86 5.45
C ASN A 77 0.97 0.86 5.22
N ASN A 78 1.73 1.39 6.19
CA ASN A 78 3.18 1.49 6.09
C ASN A 78 3.83 0.09 5.97
N PRO A 79 4.58 -0.20 4.89
CA PRO A 79 5.16 -1.52 4.63
C PRO A 79 6.33 -1.89 5.55
N PHE A 80 6.76 -0.97 6.43
CA PHE A 80 7.78 -1.16 7.46
C PHE A 80 7.19 -1.37 8.86
N MET A 81 5.90 -1.72 8.96
CA MET A 81 5.20 -1.96 10.23
C MET A 81 4.66 -3.40 10.31
N TRP A 82 5.33 -4.32 9.63
CA TRP A 82 4.78 -5.64 9.33
C TRP A 82 5.45 -6.75 10.09
N SER A 83 6.77 -6.72 10.23
CA SER A 83 7.50 -7.82 10.85
C SER A 83 7.43 -7.76 12.38
N ALA A 84 7.91 -8.82 13.04
CA ALA A 84 7.79 -8.95 14.49
C ALA A 84 8.64 -7.93 15.25
N ASP A 85 9.78 -7.55 14.68
CA ASP A 85 10.64 -6.45 15.10
C ASP A 85 9.91 -5.10 15.03
N ASP A 86 9.18 -4.82 13.95
CA ASP A 86 8.38 -3.60 13.83
C ASP A 86 7.32 -3.54 14.93
N LYS A 87 6.59 -4.65 15.16
CA LYS A 87 5.57 -4.74 16.21
C LYS A 87 6.14 -4.56 17.62
N LEU A 88 7.35 -5.06 17.87
CA LEU A 88 8.02 -4.87 19.15
C LEU A 88 8.38 -3.39 19.36
N PHE A 89 8.89 -2.73 18.32
CA PHE A 89 9.15 -1.30 18.35
C PHE A 89 7.87 -0.52 18.63
N ASP A 90 6.79 -0.82 17.91
CA ASP A 90 5.49 -0.14 18.05
C ASP A 90 4.91 -0.30 19.45
N ALA A 91 4.93 -1.53 19.99
CA ALA A 91 4.48 -1.79 21.35
C ALA A 91 5.34 -1.07 22.40
N SER A 92 6.66 -1.02 22.18
CA SER A 92 7.59 -0.29 23.05
C SER A 92 7.35 1.22 22.99
N LEU A 93 7.09 1.76 21.80
CA LEU A 93 6.77 3.16 21.59
C LEU A 93 5.43 3.52 22.25
N ALA A 94 4.39 2.72 22.06
CA ALA A 94 3.10 2.91 22.72
C ALA A 94 3.25 2.92 24.25
N THR A 95 4.00 1.95 24.78
CA THR A 95 4.31 1.88 26.22
C THR A 95 5.03 3.14 26.72
N MET A 96 6.02 3.64 25.98
CA MET A 96 6.75 4.87 26.32
C MET A 96 5.83 6.11 26.29
N LEU A 97 4.89 6.16 25.35
CA LEU A 97 3.92 7.26 25.20
C LEU A 97 2.73 7.15 26.15
N CYS A 98 2.61 6.06 26.92
CA CYS A 98 1.50 5.78 27.82
C CYS A 98 0.13 5.73 27.10
N VAL A 99 0.10 5.13 25.90
CA VAL A 99 -1.11 4.90 25.10
C VAL A 99 -1.42 3.42 24.92
#